data_AF-A0A6A8AUN4-F1
#
_entry.id   AF-A0A6A8AUN4-F1
#
_cell.length_a   1.000
_cell.length_b   1.000
_cell.length_c   1.000
_cell.angle_alpha   90.00
_cell.angle_beta   90.00
_cell.angle_gamma   90.00
#
_symmetry.space_group_name_H-M   'P 1'
#
loop_
_entity.id
_entity.type
_entity.pdbx_description
1 polymer ?
#
loop_
_entity_poly.entity_id
_entity_poly.type
_entity_poly.pdbx_seq_one_letter_code
_entity_poly.pdbx_strand_id
1 'polypeptide(L)'
;MENQEIIDKIQSAKSFIEGYRGYGQMVDDAINAMSKIQELIGEPTSENLDEAMDIADSLNQQLSPYRYMVPSLATTLDEVTGWLKEKTGS
;
A
#
# COMPACT_ATOMS: atom_id res chain seq x y z
N MET A 1 12.73 -7.84 3.31
CA MET A 1 12.88 -6.37 3.23
C MET A 1 12.82 -5.80 4.63
N GLU A 2 13.63 -4.79 4.89
CA GLU A 2 13.56 -4.00 6.12
C GLU A 2 12.37 -3.02 6.08
N ASN A 3 11.90 -2.55 7.25
CA ASN A 3 10.78 -1.62 7.34
C ASN A 3 10.98 -0.36 6.48
N GLN A 4 12.21 0.17 6.46
CA GLN A 4 12.51 1.38 5.68
C GLN A 4 12.39 1.12 4.17
N GLU A 5 12.82 -0.05 3.68
CA GLU A 5 12.74 -0.39 2.26
C GLU A 5 11.29 -0.45 1.78
N ILE A 6 10.37 -0.98 2.60
CA ILE A 6 8.96 -1.04 2.23
C ILE A 6 8.29 0.33 2.31
N ILE A 7 8.65 1.15 3.30
CA ILE A 7 8.22 2.55 3.42
C ILE A 7 8.61 3.34 2.16
N ASP A 8 9.84 3.18 1.68
CA ASP A 8 10.35 3.88 0.50
C ASP A 8 9.63 3.45 -0.80
N LYS A 9 9.31 2.15 -0.91
CA LYS A 9 8.49 1.61 -2.01
C LYS A 9 7.08 2.21 -2.01
N ILE A 10 6.43 2.26 -0.84
CA ILE A 10 5.10 2.88 -0.69
C ILE A 10 5.16 4.36 -1.08
N GLN A 11 6.18 5.11 -0.61
CA GLN A 11 6.35 6.52 -0.94
C GLN A 11 6.54 6.74 -2.46
N SER A 12 7.30 5.87 -3.11
CA SER A 12 7.51 5.91 -4.56
C SER A 12 6.21 5.66 -5.33
N ALA A 13 5.42 4.66 -4.93
CA ALA A 13 4.13 4.36 -5.54
C ALA A 13 3.10 5.48 -5.34
N LYS A 14 3.03 6.07 -4.13
CA LYS A 14 2.22 7.26 -3.85
C LYS A 14 2.58 8.40 -4.81
N SER A 15 3.87 8.74 -4.89
CA SER A 15 4.35 9.85 -5.73
C SER A 15 4.02 9.62 -7.21
N PHE A 16 4.05 8.37 -7.67
CA PHE A 16 3.61 8.01 -9.02
C PHE A 16 2.11 8.27 -9.23
N ILE A 17 1.25 7.82 -8.30
CA ILE A 17 -0.20 7.98 -8.47
C ILE A 17 -0.72 9.39 -8.14
N GLU A 18 0.06 10.23 -7.47
CA GLU A 18 -0.29 11.63 -7.25
C GLU A 18 -0.49 12.40 -8.56
N GLY A 19 0.26 12.07 -9.61
CA GLY A 19 0.04 12.61 -10.96
C GLY A 19 -1.34 12.28 -11.56
N TYR A 20 -2.05 11.33 -10.94
CA TYR A 20 -3.37 10.86 -11.36
C TYR A 20 -4.50 11.32 -10.43
N ARG A 21 -4.28 12.20 -9.45
CA ARG A 21 -5.36 12.71 -8.57
C ARG A 21 -6.55 13.28 -9.34
N GLY A 22 -6.29 13.89 -10.52
CA GLY A 22 -7.33 14.41 -11.39
C GLY A 22 -8.30 13.37 -11.98
N TYR A 23 -8.01 12.07 -11.86
CA TYR A 23 -8.87 10.98 -12.34
C TYR A 23 -9.97 10.59 -11.33
N GLY A 24 -10.02 11.22 -10.15
CA GLY A 24 -11.15 11.17 -9.23
C GLY A 24 -10.82 10.64 -7.83
N GLN A 25 -11.85 10.61 -6.98
CA GLN A 25 -11.74 10.29 -5.54
C GLN A 25 -11.04 8.97 -5.24
N MET A 26 -11.18 7.96 -6.12
CA MET A 26 -10.53 6.66 -5.94
C MET A 26 -9.00 6.75 -5.86
N VAL A 27 -8.38 7.70 -6.57
CA VAL A 27 -6.93 7.90 -6.52
C VAL A 27 -6.53 8.56 -5.19
N ASP A 28 -7.29 9.56 -4.73
CA ASP A 28 -7.07 10.18 -3.44
C ASP A 28 -7.22 9.17 -2.29
N ASP A 29 -8.24 8.30 -2.35
CA ASP A 29 -8.47 7.25 -1.37
C ASP A 29 -7.29 6.25 -1.34
N ALA A 30 -6.75 5.87 -2.49
CA ALA A 30 -5.57 5.01 -2.59
C ALA A 30 -4.31 5.67 -2.00
N ILE A 31 -4.11 6.98 -2.23
CA ILE A 31 -2.99 7.75 -1.66
C ILE A 31 -3.12 7.82 -0.13
N ASN A 32 -4.32 8.05 0.38
CA ASN A 32 -4.59 8.11 1.81
C ASN A 32 -4.36 6.75 2.48
N ALA A 33 -4.87 5.66 1.88
CA ALA A 33 -4.66 4.30 2.36
C ALA A 33 -3.17 3.94 2.42
N MET A 34 -2.41 4.23 1.35
CA MET A 34 -0.96 4.01 1.35
C MET A 34 -0.22 4.87 2.39
N SER A 35 -0.67 6.11 2.62
CA SER A 35 -0.10 6.96 3.67
C SER A 35 -0.34 6.37 5.06
N LYS A 36 -1.52 5.82 5.30
CA LYS A 36 -1.85 5.16 6.57
C LYS A 36 -1.02 3.90 6.78
N ILE A 37 -0.86 3.06 5.76
CA ILE A 37 0.03 1.87 5.82
C ILE A 37 1.46 2.32 6.17
N GLN A 38 1.97 3.38 5.54
CA GLN A 38 3.31 3.88 5.79
C GLN A 38 3.51 4.34 7.25
N GLU A 39 2.53 5.06 7.80
CA GLU A 39 2.52 5.49 9.22
C GLU A 39 2.56 4.29 10.16
N LEU A 40 1.69 3.29 9.92
CA LEU A 40 1.60 2.08 10.74
C LEU A 40 2.89 1.25 10.70
N ILE A 41 3.53 1.11 9.53
CA ILE A 41 4.81 0.39 9.40
C ILE A 41 5.97 1.16 10.07
N GLY A 42 5.88 2.50 10.13
CA GLY A 42 6.84 3.35 10.86
C GLY A 42 6.88 3.07 12.36
N GLU A 43 5.76 2.59 12.93
CA GLU A 43 5.62 2.15 14.32
C GLU A 43 5.13 0.69 14.37
N PRO A 44 6.00 -0.30 14.10
CA PRO A 44 5.60 -1.68 13.77
C PRO A 44 5.20 -2.51 15.00
N THR A 45 4.13 -2.13 15.67
CA THR A 45 3.46 -2.96 16.69
C THR A 45 2.63 -4.05 16.01
N SER A 46 2.29 -5.13 16.73
CA SER A 46 1.42 -6.18 16.16
C SER A 46 0.10 -5.62 15.64
N GLU A 47 -0.55 -4.78 16.45
CA GLU A 47 -1.83 -4.12 16.09
C GLU A 47 -1.70 -3.24 14.85
N ASN A 48 -0.62 -2.45 14.76
CA ASN A 48 -0.39 -1.60 13.60
C ASN A 48 -0.12 -2.40 12.33
N LEU A 49 0.59 -3.53 12.43
CA LEU A 49 0.87 -4.39 11.28
C LEU A 49 -0.37 -5.15 10.82
N ASP A 50 -1.23 -5.58 11.74
CA ASP A 50 -2.53 -6.19 11.43
C ASP A 50 -3.46 -5.16 10.75
N GLU A 51 -3.54 -3.92 11.28
CA GLU A 51 -4.31 -2.84 10.65
C GLU A 51 -3.77 -2.49 9.26
N ALA A 52 -2.44 -2.42 9.11
CA ALA A 52 -1.81 -2.17 7.82
C ALA A 52 -2.12 -3.28 6.81
N MET A 53 -2.19 -4.54 7.27
CA MET A 53 -2.56 -5.70 6.45
C MET A 53 -4.00 -5.59 5.95
N ASP A 54 -4.96 -5.27 6.83
CA ASP A 54 -6.36 -5.09 6.46
C ASP A 54 -6.55 -3.98 5.40
N ILE A 55 -5.84 -2.86 5.56
CA ILE A 55 -5.87 -1.75 4.59
C ILE A 55 -5.25 -2.18 3.26
N ALA A 56 -4.11 -2.88 3.28
CA ALA A 56 -3.43 -3.35 2.08
C ALA A 56 -4.29 -4.34 1.28
N ASP A 57 -4.96 -5.28 1.97
CA ASP A 57 -5.87 -6.23 1.34
C ASP A 57 -7.10 -5.54 0.72
N SER A 58 -7.69 -4.57 1.42
CA SER A 58 -8.80 -3.77 0.89
C SER A 58 -8.38 -3.02 -0.38
N LEU A 59 -7.20 -2.38 -0.35
CA LEU A 59 -6.68 -1.64 -1.49
C LEU A 59 -6.38 -2.57 -2.68
N ASN A 60 -5.84 -3.77 -2.43
CA ASN A 60 -5.61 -4.77 -3.47
C ASN A 60 -6.92 -5.25 -4.13
N GLN A 61 -7.99 -5.43 -3.36
CA GLN A 61 -9.30 -5.78 -3.90
C GLN A 61 -9.85 -4.65 -4.79
N GLN A 62 -9.74 -3.40 -4.36
CA GLN A 62 -10.16 -2.24 -5.14
C GLN A 62 -9.33 -2.06 -6.42
N LEU A 63 -8.03 -2.37 -6.35
CA LEU A 63 -7.12 -2.27 -7.49
C LEU A 63 -7.34 -3.38 -8.52
N SER A 64 -7.85 -4.56 -8.11
CA SER A 64 -8.02 -5.76 -8.95
C SER A 64 -8.50 -5.49 -10.40
N PRO A 65 -9.61 -4.76 -10.64
CA PRO A 65 -10.08 -4.47 -12.00
C PRO A 65 -9.16 -3.52 -12.81
N TYR A 66 -8.25 -2.80 -12.16
CA TYR A 66 -7.38 -1.79 -12.75
C TYR A 66 -5.90 -2.19 -12.81
N ARG A 67 -5.52 -3.39 -12.34
CA ARG A 67 -4.11 -3.82 -12.22
C ARG A 67 -3.32 -3.70 -13.53
N TYR A 68 -3.95 -3.98 -14.67
CA TYR A 68 -3.30 -3.85 -15.98
C TYR A 68 -3.08 -2.39 -16.40
N MET A 69 -3.84 -1.45 -15.85
CA MET A 69 -3.73 -0.01 -16.16
C MET A 69 -2.64 0.65 -15.31
N VAL A 70 -2.37 0.13 -14.11
CA VAL A 70 -1.38 0.66 -13.17
C VAL A 70 -0.46 -0.45 -12.64
N PRO A 71 0.31 -1.11 -13.52
CA PRO A 71 1.10 -2.29 -13.16
C PRO A 71 2.16 -2.01 -12.08
N SER A 72 2.77 -0.83 -12.08
CA SER A 72 3.75 -0.45 -11.06
C SER A 72 3.13 -0.36 -9.66
N LEU A 73 1.93 0.21 -9.53
CA LEU A 73 1.21 0.26 -8.26
C LEU A 73 0.82 -1.15 -7.80
N ALA A 74 0.32 -1.97 -8.73
CA ALA A 74 -0.05 -3.36 -8.45
C ALA A 74 1.12 -4.18 -7.90
N THR A 75 2.29 -4.07 -8.53
CA THR A 75 3.52 -4.72 -8.04
C THR A 75 3.91 -4.23 -6.65
N THR A 76 3.86 -2.92 -6.38
CA THR A 76 4.18 -2.39 -5.05
C THR A 76 3.21 -2.91 -4.00
N LEU A 77 1.91 -2.98 -4.28
CA LEU A 77 0.95 -3.52 -3.31
C LEU A 77 1.13 -5.03 -3.07
N ASP A 78 1.54 -5.79 -4.07
CA ASP A 78 1.89 -7.21 -3.87
C ASP A 78 3.10 -7.35 -2.95
N GLU A 79 4.13 -6.52 -3.13
CA GLU A 79 5.33 -6.51 -2.27
C GLU A 79 5.00 -6.10 -0.83
N VAL A 80 4.16 -5.06 -0.65
CA VAL A 80 3.68 -4.60 0.66
C VAL A 80 2.90 -5.70 1.37
N THR A 81 1.94 -6.31 0.67
CA THR A 81 1.09 -7.36 1.23
C THR A 81 1.90 -8.62 1.57
N GLY A 82 2.84 -9.01 0.70
CA GLY A 82 3.75 -10.12 0.96
C GLY A 82 4.60 -9.88 2.20
N TRP A 83 5.15 -8.67 2.35
CA TRP A 83 5.91 -8.29 3.54
C TRP A 83 5.05 -8.27 4.81
N LEU A 84 3.83 -7.74 4.76
CA LEU A 84 2.90 -7.72 5.89
C LEU A 84 2.50 -9.14 6.33
N LYS A 85 2.27 -10.06 5.39
CA LYS A 85 2.03 -11.48 5.69
C LYS A 85 3.18 -12.13 6.44
N GLU A 86 4.41 -11.89 5.99
CA GLU A 86 5.61 -12.39 6.69
C GLU A 86 5.71 -11.86 8.13
N LYS A 87 5.25 -10.64 8.40
CA LYS A 87 5.31 -10.01 9.73
C LYS A 87 4.14 -10.37 10.66
N THR A 88 2.96 -10.58 10.11
CA THR A 88 1.73 -10.90 10.87
C THR A 88 1.51 -12.41 11.02
N GLY A 89 2.17 -13.24 10.19
CA GLY A 89 1.96 -14.68 10.17
C GLY A 89 0.69 -15.11 9.43
N SER A 90 0.17 -14.25 8.55
CA SER A 90 -1.05 -14.45 7.74
C SER A 90 -0.82 -15.14 6.40
#